data_AF-A0A2E2V651-F1
#
_entry.id   AF-A0A2E2V651-F1
#
_cell.length_a   1.000
_cell.length_b   1.000
_cell.length_c   1.000
_cell.angle_alpha   90.00
_cell.angle_beta   90.00
_cell.angle_gamma   90.00
#
_symmetry.space_group_name_H-M   'P 1'
#
loop_
_entity.id
_entity.type
_entity.pdbx_description
1 polymer ?
#
loop_
_entity_poly.entity_id
_entity_poly.type
_entity_poly.pdbx_seq_one_letter_code
_entity_poly.pdbx_strand_id
1 'polypeptide(L)'
;MLAKFIAESINKQHEFLMQAIDDLTPEELRWQATPEANTIEWILWHMFRVEDTWIQFFIQNHTEIWEHQNWTDVFGLPPRDNGFGHTVEQVSHFPNLELAKLLAYGEEVRQGTLTYLSNLDSNKFDLVPRERRPNITVADVFRQVVGEFYQHTGQIAYIKGMMRGADAFPPNYTAPS
;
A
#
# COMPACT_ATOMS: atom_id res chain seq x y z
N MET A 1 20.15 -9.67 8.64
CA MET A 1 19.02 -10.00 9.54
C MET A 1 17.87 -9.01 9.40
N LEU A 2 18.10 -7.70 9.53
CA LEU A 2 17.03 -6.68 9.43
C LEU A 2 16.35 -6.62 8.05
N ALA A 3 17.11 -6.53 6.95
CA ALA A 3 16.53 -6.53 5.59
C ALA A 3 15.63 -7.75 5.33
N LYS A 4 16.09 -8.94 5.77
CA LYS A 4 15.32 -10.18 5.69
C LYS A 4 14.01 -10.09 6.51
N PHE A 5 14.08 -9.63 7.75
CA PHE A 5 12.89 -9.47 8.60
C PHE A 5 11.87 -8.48 8.01
N ILE A 6 12.34 -7.36 7.43
CA ILE A 6 11.46 -6.41 6.74
C ILE A 6 10.80 -7.07 5.53
N ALA A 7 11.58 -7.75 4.68
CA ALA A 7 11.05 -8.46 3.51
C ALA A 7 10.02 -9.54 3.91
N GLU A 8 10.31 -10.33 4.94
CA GLU A 8 9.37 -11.33 5.47
C GLU A 8 8.10 -10.68 6.04
N SER A 9 8.22 -9.52 6.69
CA SER A 9 7.06 -8.79 7.23
C SER A 9 6.14 -8.27 6.13
N ILE A 10 6.68 -7.64 5.08
CA ILE A 10 5.86 -7.13 3.98
C ILE A 10 5.26 -8.26 3.13
N ASN A 11 5.98 -9.38 2.97
CA ASN A 11 5.44 -10.57 2.29
C ASN A 11 4.33 -11.21 3.11
N LYS A 12 4.51 -11.33 4.44
CA LYS A 12 3.47 -11.87 5.30
C LYS A 12 2.22 -11.00 5.32
N GLN A 13 2.40 -9.68 5.36
CA GLN A 13 1.28 -8.76 5.22
C GLN A 13 0.57 -8.91 3.86
N HIS A 14 1.32 -9.09 2.78
CA HIS A 14 0.74 -9.28 1.45
C HIS A 14 -0.15 -10.53 1.39
N GLU A 15 0.24 -11.64 2.03
CA GLU A 15 -0.62 -12.82 2.15
C GLU A 15 -1.96 -12.50 2.82
N PHE A 16 -1.95 -11.70 3.90
CA PHE A 16 -3.16 -11.28 4.60
C PHE A 16 -4.02 -10.35 3.75
N LEU A 17 -3.38 -9.42 3.04
CA LEU A 17 -4.06 -8.53 2.11
C LEU A 17 -4.77 -9.32 1.01
N MET A 18 -4.08 -10.28 0.39
CA MET A 18 -4.67 -11.08 -0.69
C MET A 18 -5.89 -11.87 -0.19
N GLN A 19 -5.82 -12.51 0.98
CA GLN A 19 -6.98 -13.17 1.60
C GLN A 19 -8.14 -12.20 1.89
N ALA A 20 -7.86 -10.91 2.05
CA ALA A 20 -8.87 -9.90 2.31
C ALA A 20 -9.51 -9.33 1.04
N ILE A 21 -8.87 -9.42 -0.13
CA ILE A 21 -9.34 -8.75 -1.34
C ILE A 21 -9.58 -9.65 -2.54
N ASP A 22 -9.09 -10.91 -2.53
CA ASP A 22 -9.13 -11.82 -3.68
C ASP A 22 -10.53 -12.17 -4.19
N ASP A 23 -11.52 -12.15 -3.30
CA ASP A 23 -12.92 -12.50 -3.57
C ASP A 23 -13.86 -11.28 -3.56
N LEU A 24 -13.32 -10.06 -3.50
CA LEU A 24 -14.13 -8.85 -3.50
C LEU A 24 -14.70 -8.57 -4.88
N THR A 25 -15.99 -8.31 -4.93
CA THR A 25 -16.65 -7.82 -6.14
C THR A 25 -16.30 -6.35 -6.40
N PRO A 26 -16.45 -5.85 -7.64
CA PRO A 26 -16.30 -4.43 -7.92
C PRO A 26 -17.21 -3.53 -7.06
N GLU A 27 -18.41 -4.01 -6.71
CA GLU A 27 -19.35 -3.27 -5.87
C GLU A 27 -18.86 -3.14 -4.43
N GLU A 28 -18.29 -4.22 -3.87
CA GLU A 28 -17.72 -4.22 -2.52
C GLU A 28 -16.43 -3.39 -2.44
N LEU A 29 -15.61 -3.38 -3.48
CA LEU A 29 -14.42 -2.52 -3.55
C LEU A 29 -14.77 -1.03 -3.42
N ARG A 30 -15.91 -0.63 -3.98
CA ARG A 30 -16.43 0.74 -4.01
C ARG A 30 -17.38 1.06 -2.86
N TRP A 31 -17.71 0.08 -2.03
CA TRP A 31 -18.64 0.29 -0.94
C TRP A 31 -18.04 1.24 0.10
N GLN A 32 -18.82 2.23 0.51
CA GLN A 32 -18.45 3.19 1.54
C GLN A 32 -19.22 2.90 2.83
N ALA A 33 -18.49 2.69 3.92
CA ALA A 33 -19.09 2.44 5.24
C ALA A 33 -19.90 3.64 5.75
N THR A 34 -19.44 4.85 5.45
CA THR A 34 -20.13 6.12 5.67
C THR A 34 -19.80 7.07 4.51
N PRO A 35 -20.58 8.14 4.27
CA PRO A 35 -20.28 9.11 3.20
C PRO A 35 -18.90 9.78 3.30
N GLU A 36 -18.26 9.71 4.47
CA GLU A 36 -16.95 10.31 4.75
C GLU A 36 -15.82 9.27 4.80
N ALA A 37 -16.15 7.97 4.68
CA ALA A 37 -15.19 6.89 4.76
C ALA A 37 -14.53 6.61 3.41
N ASN A 38 -13.26 6.26 3.44
CA ASN A 38 -12.55 5.73 2.28
C ASN A 38 -13.10 4.35 1.88
N THR A 39 -13.16 4.10 0.58
CA THR A 39 -13.49 2.79 0.01
C THR A 39 -12.30 1.83 0.09
N ILE A 40 -12.54 0.52 -0.09
CA ILE A 40 -11.45 -0.46 -0.16
C ILE A 40 -10.54 -0.17 -1.37
N GLU A 41 -11.10 0.20 -2.52
CA GLU A 41 -10.30 0.55 -3.71
C GLU A 41 -9.37 1.74 -3.44
N TRP A 42 -9.83 2.76 -2.71
CA TRP A 42 -9.02 3.92 -2.36
C TRP A 42 -7.91 3.55 -1.41
N ILE A 43 -8.22 2.76 -0.37
CA ILE A 43 -7.23 2.32 0.63
C ILE A 43 -6.15 1.45 -0.04
N LEU A 44 -6.54 0.55 -0.94
CA LEU A 44 -5.61 -0.32 -1.65
C LEU A 44 -4.68 0.48 -2.56
N TRP A 45 -5.23 1.42 -3.35
CA TRP A 45 -4.44 2.33 -4.17
C TRP A 45 -3.49 3.19 -3.32
N HIS A 46 -4.01 3.80 -2.26
CA HIS A 46 -3.25 4.65 -1.33
C HIS A 46 -2.04 3.90 -0.77
N MET A 47 -2.25 2.67 -0.30
CA MET A 47 -1.19 1.84 0.25
C MET A 47 -0.05 1.60 -0.75
N PHE A 48 -0.36 1.31 -2.02
CA PHE A 48 0.66 1.14 -3.07
C PHE A 48 1.34 2.45 -3.45
N ARG A 49 0.62 3.58 -3.45
CA ARG A 49 1.21 4.92 -3.66
C ARG A 49 2.14 5.31 -2.51
N VAL A 50 1.79 5.00 -1.27
CA VAL A 50 2.63 5.22 -0.09
C VAL A 50 3.92 4.42 -0.20
N GLU A 51 3.85 3.13 -0.56
CA GLU A 51 5.05 2.31 -0.80
C GLU A 51 5.94 2.94 -1.88
N ASP A 52 5.39 3.27 -3.05
CA ASP A 52 6.12 3.85 -4.16
C ASP A 52 6.78 5.20 -3.79
N THR A 53 6.02 6.13 -3.20
CA THR A 53 6.54 7.43 -2.76
C THR A 53 7.65 7.29 -1.71
N TRP A 54 7.48 6.44 -0.70
CA TRP A 54 8.50 6.30 0.35
C TRP A 54 9.74 5.56 -0.14
N ILE A 55 9.58 4.56 -1.00
CA ILE A 55 10.68 3.69 -1.42
C ILE A 55 11.40 4.24 -2.65
N GLN A 56 10.68 4.54 -3.74
CA GLN A 56 11.29 5.03 -4.97
C GLN A 56 11.70 6.50 -4.84
N PHE A 57 10.76 7.35 -4.43
CA PHE A 57 11.06 8.77 -4.34
C PHE A 57 11.86 9.10 -3.07
N PHE A 58 11.36 8.78 -1.88
CA PHE A 58 11.94 9.35 -0.66
C PHE A 58 13.33 8.80 -0.33
N ILE A 59 13.52 7.48 -0.27
CA ILE A 59 14.81 6.88 0.13
C ILE A 59 15.79 6.62 -1.04
N GLN A 60 15.29 6.36 -2.25
CA GLN A 60 16.14 6.11 -3.43
C GLN A 60 16.39 7.35 -4.30
N ASN A 61 15.60 8.42 -4.14
CA ASN A 61 15.66 9.60 -5.00
C ASN A 61 15.46 9.30 -6.49
N HIS A 62 14.59 8.34 -6.79
CA HIS A 62 14.14 8.03 -8.14
C HIS A 62 12.79 8.69 -8.42
N THR A 63 12.41 8.73 -9.69
CA THR A 63 11.01 8.93 -10.07
C THR A 63 10.19 7.74 -9.58
N GLU A 64 8.99 8.01 -9.09
CA GLU A 64 8.04 6.99 -8.66
C GLU A 64 7.68 6.06 -9.83
N ILE A 65 7.47 4.78 -9.56
CA ILE A 65 7.04 3.79 -10.57
C ILE A 65 5.73 4.24 -11.23
N TRP A 66 4.85 4.83 -10.43
CA TRP A 66 3.62 5.47 -10.86
C TRP A 66 3.77 6.37 -12.09
N GLU A 67 4.78 7.25 -12.07
CA GLU A 67 5.05 8.17 -13.17
C GLU A 67 5.94 7.51 -14.23
N HIS A 68 7.01 6.83 -13.81
CA HIS A 68 7.98 6.22 -14.72
C HIS A 68 7.37 5.16 -15.65
N GLN A 69 6.34 4.44 -15.19
CA GLN A 69 5.65 3.39 -15.96
C GLN A 69 4.27 3.83 -16.50
N ASN A 70 3.95 5.13 -16.46
CA ASN A 70 2.70 5.71 -16.97
C ASN A 70 1.41 5.16 -16.33
N TRP A 71 1.46 4.75 -15.06
CA TRP A 71 0.26 4.37 -14.31
C TRP A 71 -0.71 5.54 -14.13
N THR A 72 -0.20 6.78 -14.19
CA THR A 72 -1.03 8.00 -14.28
C THR A 72 -2.09 7.91 -15.38
N ASP A 73 -1.72 7.40 -16.55
CA ASP A 73 -2.62 7.30 -17.71
C ASP A 73 -3.59 6.13 -17.55
N VAL A 74 -3.14 5.04 -16.93
CA VAL A 74 -3.96 3.84 -16.67
C VAL A 74 -5.10 4.14 -15.69
N PHE A 75 -4.82 4.94 -14.67
CA PHE A 75 -5.78 5.27 -13.60
C PHE A 75 -6.43 6.65 -13.75
N GLY A 76 -5.93 7.50 -14.65
CA GLY A 76 -6.43 8.86 -14.86
C GLY A 76 -6.21 9.78 -13.65
N LEU A 77 -5.16 9.53 -12.86
CA LEU A 77 -4.87 10.24 -11.62
C LEU A 77 -3.53 11.00 -11.72
N PRO A 78 -3.36 12.13 -11.01
CA PRO A 78 -2.17 12.99 -11.15
C PRO A 78 -0.86 12.30 -10.75
N PRO A 79 0.30 12.72 -11.29
CA PRO A 79 1.61 12.11 -11.00
C PRO A 79 2.03 12.15 -9.53
N ARG A 80 1.62 13.18 -8.77
CA ARG A 80 1.99 13.35 -7.36
C ARG A 80 0.88 13.01 -6.38
N ASP A 81 -0.19 12.43 -6.86
CA ASP A 81 -1.31 12.06 -6.01
C ASP A 81 -1.01 10.74 -5.31
N ASN A 82 -1.18 10.72 -4.00
CA ASN A 82 -1.15 9.53 -3.16
C ASN A 82 -2.30 9.51 -2.15
N GLY A 83 -3.29 10.39 -2.26
CA GLY A 83 -4.42 10.44 -1.34
C GLY A 83 -4.19 11.23 -0.05
N PHE A 84 -2.96 11.60 0.30
CA PHE A 84 -2.71 12.38 1.50
C PHE A 84 -3.40 13.74 1.43
N GLY A 85 -4.27 14.01 2.41
CA GLY A 85 -5.04 15.24 2.47
C GLY A 85 -6.25 15.29 1.53
N HIS A 86 -6.66 14.16 0.93
CA HIS A 86 -7.92 14.09 0.20
C HIS A 86 -9.09 14.48 1.10
N THR A 87 -9.94 15.36 0.57
CA THR A 87 -11.21 15.70 1.21
C THR A 87 -12.24 14.60 0.96
N VAL A 88 -13.31 14.60 1.76
CA VAL A 88 -14.47 13.71 1.54
C VAL A 88 -14.99 13.81 0.11
N GLU A 89 -15.03 15.01 -0.45
CA GLU A 89 -15.50 15.22 -1.83
C GLU A 89 -14.54 14.66 -2.88
N GLN A 90 -13.23 14.70 -2.64
CA GLN A 90 -12.27 14.03 -3.53
C GLN A 90 -12.38 12.51 -3.46
N VAL A 91 -12.63 11.97 -2.27
CA VAL A 91 -12.86 10.53 -2.08
C VAL A 91 -14.19 10.09 -2.73
N SER A 92 -15.25 10.88 -2.63
CA SER A 92 -16.54 10.57 -3.23
C SER A 92 -16.54 10.64 -4.77
N HIS A 93 -15.62 11.42 -5.35
CA HIS A 93 -15.40 11.51 -6.80
C HIS A 93 -14.16 10.73 -7.27
N PHE A 94 -13.62 9.87 -6.41
CA PHE A 94 -12.45 9.08 -6.76
C PHE A 94 -12.78 8.13 -7.93
N PRO A 95 -11.90 8.00 -8.94
CA PRO A 95 -12.20 7.16 -10.09
C PRO A 95 -12.30 5.70 -9.66
N ASN A 96 -13.17 4.96 -10.35
CA ASN A 96 -13.28 3.53 -10.17
C ASN A 96 -12.02 2.86 -10.69
N LEU A 97 -11.35 2.09 -9.83
CA LEU A 97 -10.11 1.39 -10.20
C LEU A 97 -10.38 -0.11 -10.32
N GLU A 98 -9.94 -0.71 -11.42
CA GLU A 98 -10.03 -2.15 -11.60
C GLU A 98 -9.03 -2.85 -10.68
N LEU A 99 -9.50 -3.80 -9.85
CA LEU A 99 -8.65 -4.54 -8.91
C LEU A 99 -7.44 -5.18 -9.60
N ALA A 100 -7.62 -5.77 -10.77
CA ALA A 100 -6.53 -6.37 -11.52
C ALA A 100 -5.42 -5.37 -11.87
N LYS A 101 -5.78 -4.12 -12.22
CA LYS A 101 -4.82 -3.05 -12.49
C LYS A 101 -4.13 -2.58 -11.21
N LEU A 102 -4.88 -2.44 -10.12
CA LEU A 102 -4.31 -2.10 -8.80
C LEU A 102 -3.28 -3.14 -8.36
N LEU A 103 -3.60 -4.42 -8.49
CA LEU A 103 -2.70 -5.51 -8.14
C LEU A 103 -1.46 -5.55 -9.05
N ALA A 104 -1.62 -5.30 -10.35
CA ALA A 104 -0.49 -5.22 -11.27
C ALA A 104 0.47 -4.08 -10.90
N TYR A 105 -0.05 -2.89 -10.62
CA TYR A 105 0.75 -1.77 -10.12
C TYR A 105 1.41 -2.08 -8.77
N GLY A 106 0.64 -2.62 -7.82
CA GLY A 106 1.15 -3.00 -6.50
C GLY A 106 2.27 -4.04 -6.56
N GLU A 107 2.19 -5.00 -7.49
CA GLU A 107 3.24 -5.98 -7.73
C GLU A 107 4.52 -5.32 -8.25
N GLU A 108 4.43 -4.40 -9.22
CA GLU A 108 5.61 -3.67 -9.71
C GLU A 108 6.28 -2.84 -8.60
N VAL A 109 5.48 -2.16 -7.78
CA VAL A 109 5.96 -1.40 -6.62
C VAL A 109 6.65 -2.34 -5.63
N ARG A 110 6.01 -3.47 -5.29
CA ARG A 110 6.57 -4.45 -4.36
C ARG A 110 7.88 -5.05 -4.87
N GLN A 111 7.97 -5.36 -6.15
CA GLN A 111 9.20 -5.85 -6.77
C GLN A 111 10.32 -4.81 -6.69
N GLY A 112 10.01 -3.52 -6.89
CA GLY A 112 10.94 -2.42 -6.66
C GLY A 112 11.46 -2.39 -5.22
N THR A 113 10.56 -2.47 -4.24
CA THR A 113 10.90 -2.51 -2.80
C THR A 113 11.77 -3.69 -2.44
N LEU A 114 11.40 -4.91 -2.87
CA LEU A 114 12.16 -6.13 -2.57
C LEU A 114 13.54 -6.12 -3.25
N THR A 115 13.62 -5.60 -4.48
CA THR A 115 14.89 -5.42 -5.18
C THR A 115 15.80 -4.47 -4.42
N TYR A 116 15.29 -3.32 -3.97
CA TYR A 116 16.07 -2.38 -3.17
C TYR A 116 16.53 -3.01 -1.85
N LEU A 117 15.64 -3.66 -1.11
CA LEU A 117 15.97 -4.34 0.15
C LEU A 117 17.03 -5.44 -0.02
N SER A 118 16.97 -6.21 -1.11
CA SER A 118 17.92 -7.30 -1.38
C SER A 118 19.34 -6.80 -1.65
N ASN A 119 19.48 -5.58 -2.17
CA ASN A 119 20.76 -4.94 -2.49
C ASN A 119 21.23 -3.95 -1.41
N LEU A 120 20.42 -3.71 -0.38
CA LEU A 120 20.73 -2.75 0.68
C LEU A 120 21.76 -3.31 1.66
N ASP A 121 22.92 -2.66 1.74
CA ASP A 121 23.92 -2.97 2.78
C ASP A 121 23.33 -2.68 4.17
N SER A 122 23.54 -3.63 5.08
CA SER A 122 23.20 -3.53 6.50
C SER A 122 23.60 -2.21 7.18
N ASN A 123 24.70 -1.57 6.75
CA ASN A 123 25.15 -0.29 7.31
C ASN A 123 24.39 0.95 6.79
N LYS A 124 23.51 0.79 5.78
CA LYS A 124 22.76 1.89 5.17
C LYS A 124 21.40 2.13 5.81
N PHE A 125 20.96 1.27 6.71
CA PHE A 125 19.69 1.44 7.42
C PHE A 125 19.65 2.73 8.27
N ASP A 126 20.79 3.17 8.82
CA ASP A 126 20.90 4.41 9.60
C ASP A 126 21.13 5.66 8.73
N LEU A 127 21.20 5.52 7.41
CA LEU A 127 21.40 6.65 6.50
C LEU A 127 20.14 7.53 6.48
N VAL A 128 20.35 8.84 6.53
CA VAL A 128 19.31 9.85 6.34
C VAL A 128 19.26 10.22 4.85
N PRO A 129 18.21 9.86 4.10
CA PRO A 129 18.20 10.00 2.65
C PRO A 129 17.87 11.42 2.19
N ARG A 130 17.24 12.23 3.06
CA ARG A 130 16.77 13.58 2.74
C ARG A 130 17.24 14.58 3.79
N GLU A 131 18.13 15.49 3.41
CA GLU A 131 18.64 16.55 4.29
C GLU A 131 17.51 17.41 4.90
N ARG A 132 16.44 17.66 4.14
CA ARG A 132 15.25 18.41 4.60
C ARG A 132 14.42 17.66 5.65
N ARG A 133 14.69 16.37 5.88
CA ARG A 133 14.04 15.51 6.87
C ARG A 133 15.13 14.80 7.69
N PRO A 134 15.92 15.55 8.48
CA PRO A 134 17.17 15.06 9.07
C PRO A 134 17.00 13.94 10.11
N ASN A 135 15.77 13.71 10.57
CA ASN A 135 15.45 12.76 11.63
C ASN A 135 14.81 11.46 11.11
N ILE A 136 14.79 11.24 9.79
CA ILE A 136 14.19 10.04 9.19
C ILE A 136 15.31 9.24 8.54
N THR A 137 15.59 8.07 9.09
CA THR A 137 16.53 7.10 8.50
C THR A 137 15.84 6.19 7.49
N VAL A 138 16.60 5.43 6.71
CA VAL A 138 16.06 4.35 5.86
C VAL A 138 15.30 3.31 6.70
N ALA A 139 15.78 2.96 7.88
CA ALA A 139 15.09 2.06 8.80
C ALA A 139 13.75 2.64 9.28
N ASP A 140 13.69 3.93 9.58
CA ASP A 140 12.43 4.59 9.97
C ASP A 140 11.39 4.53 8.86
N VAL A 141 11.81 4.71 7.59
CA VAL A 141 10.91 4.58 6.45
C VAL A 141 10.35 3.17 6.34
N PHE A 142 11.18 2.13 6.44
CA PHE A 142 10.67 0.76 6.40
C PHE A 142 9.76 0.43 7.58
N ARG A 143 10.06 0.93 8.77
CA ARG A 143 9.19 0.78 9.94
C ARG A 143 7.83 1.44 9.70
N GLN A 144 7.81 2.64 9.12
CA GLN A 144 6.57 3.32 8.75
C GLN A 144 5.79 2.49 7.73
N VAL A 145 6.43 2.09 6.62
CA VAL A 145 5.80 1.33 5.53
C VAL A 145 5.19 0.02 6.04
N VAL A 146 5.92 -0.75 6.85
CA VAL A 146 5.37 -1.98 7.46
C VAL A 146 4.15 -1.66 8.33
N GLY A 147 4.21 -0.59 9.14
CA GLY A 147 3.08 -0.15 9.96
C GLY A 147 1.84 0.21 9.14
N GLU A 148 2.01 1.04 8.10
CA GLU A 148 0.93 1.45 7.18
C GLU A 148 0.24 0.24 6.56
N PHE A 149 1.01 -0.74 6.09
CA PHE A 149 0.45 -1.90 5.41
C PHE A 149 -0.44 -2.75 6.29
N TYR A 150 0.01 -3.06 7.50
CA TYR A 150 -0.81 -3.81 8.45
C TYR A 150 -2.04 -3.00 8.90
N GLN A 151 -1.91 -1.68 9.08
CA GLN A 151 -3.04 -0.81 9.43
C GLN A 151 -4.10 -0.80 8.32
N HIS A 152 -3.71 -0.56 7.08
CA HIS A 152 -4.63 -0.53 5.95
C HIS A 152 -5.23 -1.91 5.62
N THR A 153 -4.47 -2.99 5.79
CA THR A 153 -5.02 -4.36 5.69
C THR A 153 -6.11 -4.59 6.74
N GLY A 154 -5.89 -4.13 7.97
CA GLY A 154 -6.89 -4.17 9.03
C GLY A 154 -8.14 -3.36 8.69
N GLN A 155 -7.98 -2.16 8.12
CA GLN A 155 -9.10 -1.32 7.67
C GLN A 155 -9.92 -2.02 6.57
N ILE A 156 -9.25 -2.54 5.53
CA ILE A 156 -9.89 -3.29 4.45
C ILE A 156 -10.66 -4.48 5.02
N ALA A 157 -10.01 -5.24 5.92
CA ALA A 157 -10.63 -6.42 6.50
C ALA A 157 -11.86 -6.07 7.35
N TYR A 158 -11.78 -4.98 8.10
CA TYR A 158 -12.90 -4.48 8.88
C TYR A 158 -14.08 -4.04 7.99
N ILE A 159 -13.81 -3.31 6.90
CA ILE A 159 -14.82 -2.88 5.93
C ILE A 159 -15.49 -4.10 5.27
N LYS A 160 -14.71 -5.10 4.84
CA LYS A 160 -15.25 -6.37 4.33
C LYS A 160 -16.13 -7.08 5.35
N GLY A 161 -15.69 -7.11 6.61
CA GLY A 161 -16.46 -7.63 7.75
C GLY A 161 -17.79 -6.92 7.96
N MET A 162 -17.86 -5.61 7.76
CA MET A 162 -19.12 -4.87 7.86
C MET A 162 -20.14 -5.28 6.78
N MET A 163 -19.67 -5.60 5.57
CA MET A 163 -20.54 -6.02 4.46
C MET A 163 -21.01 -7.46 4.60
N ARG A 164 -20.11 -8.37 4.98
CA ARG A 164 -20.34 -9.82 4.93
C ARG A 164 -20.59 -10.48 6.30
N GLY A 165 -20.36 -9.77 7.40
CA GLY A 165 -20.56 -10.30 8.75
C GLY A 165 -19.56 -11.41 9.12
N ALA A 166 -20.01 -12.40 9.89
CA ALA A 166 -19.15 -13.45 10.45
C ALA A 166 -18.49 -14.35 9.39
N ASP A 167 -19.07 -14.44 8.19
CA ASP A 167 -18.59 -15.28 7.08
C ASP A 167 -17.68 -14.49 6.10
N ALA A 168 -17.27 -13.27 6.46
CA ALA A 168 -16.38 -12.44 5.66
C ALA A 168 -15.02 -13.10 5.39
N PHE A 169 -14.59 -13.99 6.29
CA PHE A 169 -13.28 -14.61 6.27
C PHE A 169 -13.34 -16.09 6.63
N PRO A 170 -12.45 -16.92 6.07
CA PRO A 170 -12.30 -18.29 6.54
C PRO A 170 -11.78 -18.31 7.98
N PRO A 171 -12.03 -19.40 8.75
CA PRO A 171 -11.63 -19.50 10.16
C PRO A 171 -10.13 -19.31 10.44
N ASN A 172 -9.29 -19.50 9.42
CA ASN A 172 -7.83 -19.37 9.49
C ASN A 172 -7.31 -18.03 8.95
N TYR A 173 -8.17 -17.03 8.71
CA TYR A 173 -7.72 -15.72 8.30
C TYR A 173 -6.71 -15.15 9.30
N THR A 174 -5.54 -14.76 8.79
CA THR A 174 -4.36 -14.31 9.58
C THR A 174 -3.74 -15.33 10.54
N ALA A 175 -4.27 -16.56 10.60
CA ALA A 175 -3.67 -17.61 11.41
C ALA A 175 -2.28 -17.99 10.85
N PRO A 176 -1.29 -18.27 11.72
CA PRO A 176 -0.04 -18.87 11.28
C PRO A 176 -0.34 -20.20 10.57
N SER A 177 0.22 -20.38 9.38
CA SER A 177 0.27 -21.68 8.69
C SER A 177 1.28 -22.61 9.32
#